data_AF-A0A1Z5L4A7-F1
#
_entry.id   AF-A0A1Z5L4A7-F1
#
_cell.length_a   1.000
_cell.length_b   1.000
_cell.length_c   1.000
_cell.angle_alpha   90.00
_cell.angle_beta   90.00
_cell.angle_gamma   90.00
#
_symmetry.space_group_name_H-M   'P 1'
#
loop_
_entity.id
_entity.type
_entity.pdbx_description
1 polymer ?
#
loop_
_entity_poly.entity_id
_entity_poly.type
_entity_poly.pdbx_seq_one_letter_code
_entity_poly.pdbx_strand_id
1 'polypeptide(L)'
;MRVYNENGESDIFMSPEDFLRSITPGTKQPEGYGLDQFKRIDIKDGQAFAGLKKDSIFYKLSSSGLINFSDYIFLLTVLSASRRHFEIAFRMFDLNGDGNVDYEEFEKVQTIIRSQTSIGMRHRDHQTTGSIYRGVSSALCTYFFGPKLDQKLTVEKFLNFQHQLQTEILTLEFMRKAPNEDYLIREWDFADLLLTYAGLPDKKRSRMLKRVKKAFKPCSQGISLDDYLQFFHFLSNITEVDTALTFYHIAGASIDEATLKHVAKTVAHVDLRDHVIDV
;
A
#
# COMPACT_ATOMS: atom_id res chain seq x y z
N MET A 1 5.80 9.83 -16.19
CA MET A 1 6.44 11.14 -16.45
C MET A 1 7.82 10.91 -17.04
N ARG A 2 8.27 11.76 -17.97
CA ARG A 2 9.63 11.72 -18.50
C ARG A 2 10.35 12.96 -17.99
N VAL A 3 11.37 12.70 -17.19
CA VAL A 3 12.12 13.71 -16.46
C VAL A 3 13.46 13.89 -17.13
N TYR A 4 13.80 15.13 -17.43
CA TYR A 4 15.06 15.48 -18.08
C TYR A 4 16.05 16.04 -17.06
N ASN A 5 17.27 15.50 -17.06
CA ASN A 5 18.38 16.01 -16.27
C ASN A 5 19.05 17.19 -16.99
N GLU A 6 19.88 17.95 -16.29
CA GLU A 6 20.62 19.11 -16.84
C GLU A 6 21.49 18.74 -18.06
N ASN A 7 21.93 17.48 -18.14
CA ASN A 7 22.73 16.93 -19.24
C ASN A 7 21.90 16.54 -20.47
N GLY A 8 20.58 16.72 -20.46
CA GLY A 8 19.68 16.34 -21.56
C GLY A 8 19.29 14.85 -21.61
N GLU A 9 19.86 14.03 -20.72
CA GLU A 9 19.43 12.65 -20.50
C GLU A 9 18.05 12.60 -19.85
N SER A 10 17.23 11.61 -20.19
CA SER A 10 15.87 11.49 -19.68
C SER A 10 15.59 10.13 -19.07
N ASP A 11 15.01 10.14 -17.88
CA ASP A 11 14.56 8.95 -17.17
C ASP A 11 13.04 8.97 -16.99
N ILE A 12 12.46 7.77 -16.88
CA ILE A 12 11.01 7.59 -16.72
C ILE A 12 10.70 7.39 -15.24
N PHE A 13 9.78 8.20 -14.73
CA PHE A 13 9.31 8.15 -13.35
C PHE A 13 7.79 8.07 -13.28
N MET A 14 7.29 7.58 -12.16
CA MET A 14 5.87 7.53 -11.81
C MET A 14 5.61 8.45 -10.62
N SER A 15 4.41 9.05 -10.58
CA SER A 15 3.94 9.72 -9.37
C SER A 15 3.41 8.68 -8.38
N PRO A 16 3.27 9.04 -7.09
CA PRO A 16 2.55 8.22 -6.12
C PRO A 16 1.12 7.86 -6.56
N GLU A 17 0.43 8.77 -7.25
CA GLU A 17 -0.89 8.50 -7.83
C GLU A 17 -0.84 7.49 -8.98
N ASP A 18 0.18 7.59 -9.84
CA ASP A 18 0.42 6.61 -10.92
C ASP A 18 0.73 5.23 -10.33
N PHE A 19 1.53 5.19 -9.26
CA PHE A 19 1.82 3.96 -8.52
C PHE A 19 0.54 3.36 -7.93
N LEU A 20 -0.27 4.16 -7.23
CA LEU A 20 -1.55 3.71 -6.69
C LEU A 20 -2.45 3.16 -7.81
N ARG A 21 -2.59 3.89 -8.93
CA ARG A 21 -3.38 3.44 -10.08
C ARG A 21 -2.88 2.12 -10.66
N SER A 22 -1.57 1.87 -10.63
CA SER A 22 -0.99 0.62 -11.14
C SER A 22 -1.35 -0.60 -10.29
N ILE A 23 -1.63 -0.41 -9.00
CA ILE A 23 -2.01 -1.49 -8.08
C ILE A 23 -3.52 -1.60 -7.87
N THR A 24 -4.29 -0.53 -8.13
CA THR A 24 -5.76 -0.54 -7.99
C THR A 24 -6.46 -1.12 -9.23
N PRO A 25 -7.15 -2.27 -9.11
CA PRO A 25 -7.85 -2.91 -10.23
C PRO A 25 -8.94 -2.04 -10.84
N GLY A 26 -9.10 -2.11 -12.17
CA GLY A 26 -10.18 -1.46 -12.90
C GLY A 26 -10.05 0.05 -13.06
N THR A 27 -8.96 0.66 -12.59
CA THR A 27 -8.73 2.10 -12.73
C THR A 27 -7.98 2.42 -14.02
N LYS A 28 -8.61 3.21 -14.89
CA LYS A 28 -8.01 3.62 -16.17
C LYS A 28 -7.05 4.79 -15.97
N GLN A 29 -6.00 4.81 -16.79
CA GLN A 29 -5.12 5.95 -16.94
C GLN A 29 -5.87 7.13 -17.58
N PRO A 30 -5.60 8.39 -17.19
CA PRO A 30 -6.20 9.54 -17.83
C PRO A 30 -5.88 9.58 -19.33
N GLU A 31 -6.79 10.16 -20.11
CA GLU A 31 -6.64 10.29 -21.56
C GLU A 31 -5.37 11.07 -21.92
N GLY A 32 -4.66 10.62 -22.96
CA GLY A 32 -3.39 11.23 -23.42
C GLY A 32 -2.14 10.82 -22.63
N TYR A 33 -2.28 9.91 -21.65
CA TYR A 33 -1.17 9.29 -20.94
C TYR A 33 -1.15 7.78 -21.16
N GLY A 34 -1.42 7.28 -22.36
CA GLY A 34 -1.33 5.85 -22.65
C GLY A 34 0.08 5.28 -22.54
N LEU A 35 0.26 4.04 -23.00
CA LEU A 35 1.59 3.43 -23.15
C LEU A 35 2.54 4.38 -23.91
N ASP A 36 3.73 4.56 -23.35
CA ASP A 36 4.80 5.43 -23.84
C ASP A 36 4.46 6.91 -24.05
N GLN A 37 3.36 7.39 -23.44
CA GLN A 37 2.98 8.80 -23.42
C GLN A 37 3.27 9.40 -22.06
N PHE A 38 4.25 10.30 -22.01
CA PHE A 38 4.75 10.86 -20.76
C PHE A 38 4.58 12.37 -20.72
N LYS A 39 4.08 12.87 -19.58
CA LYS A 39 4.22 14.29 -19.24
C LYS A 39 5.72 14.60 -19.15
N ARG A 40 6.18 15.56 -19.96
CA ARG A 40 7.53 16.11 -19.84
C ARG A 40 7.60 17.01 -18.61
N ILE A 41 8.58 16.75 -17.77
CA ILE A 41 8.90 17.58 -16.61
C ILE A 41 10.39 17.87 -16.66
N ASP A 42 10.73 19.15 -16.72
CA ASP A 42 12.11 19.59 -16.52
C ASP A 42 12.26 19.85 -15.01
N ILE A 43 13.14 19.11 -14.32
CA ILE A 43 13.41 19.40 -12.90
C ILE A 43 14.21 20.70 -12.87
N LYS A 44 13.55 21.80 -12.54
CA LYS A 44 14.23 23.02 -12.10
C LYS A 44 14.34 22.94 -10.57
N ASP A 45 15.55 22.68 -10.09
CA ASP A 45 15.98 22.77 -8.69
C ASP A 45 15.00 22.21 -7.65
N GLY A 46 15.06 20.90 -7.42
CA GLY A 46 14.66 20.30 -6.14
C GLY A 46 13.20 20.47 -5.71
N GLN A 47 12.30 20.86 -6.61
CA GLN A 47 10.88 20.94 -6.27
C GLN A 47 10.33 19.54 -6.01
N ALA A 48 10.08 19.28 -4.73
CA ALA A 48 9.18 18.26 -4.23
C ALA A 48 7.91 18.22 -5.10
N PHE A 49 7.49 17.02 -5.52
CA PHE A 49 6.25 16.85 -6.28
C PHE A 49 5.08 17.54 -5.57
N ALA A 50 4.52 18.57 -6.21
CA ALA A 50 3.42 19.35 -5.66
C ALA A 50 2.18 18.47 -5.50
N GLY A 51 1.83 18.14 -4.25
CA GLY A 51 0.66 17.32 -3.92
C GLY A 51 0.88 16.28 -2.82
N LEU A 52 2.14 15.97 -2.47
CA LEU A 52 2.44 15.09 -1.34
C LEU A 52 2.62 15.88 -0.03
N LYS A 53 2.14 15.29 1.07
CA LYS A 53 2.43 15.81 2.42
C LYS A 53 3.93 15.75 2.69
N LYS A 54 4.46 16.74 3.43
CA LYS A 54 5.91 16.89 3.68
C LYS A 54 6.56 15.67 4.35
N ASP A 55 5.77 14.88 5.07
CA ASP A 55 6.15 13.67 5.79
C ASP A 55 5.90 12.38 5.01
N SER A 56 5.50 12.47 3.74
CA SER A 56 5.18 11.32 2.90
C SER A 56 6.34 10.33 2.77
N ILE A 57 6.01 9.04 2.82
CA ILE A 57 6.96 7.94 2.65
C ILE A 57 7.73 8.01 1.32
N PHE A 58 7.11 8.58 0.28
CA PHE A 58 7.71 8.68 -1.05
C PHE A 58 8.91 9.64 -1.07
N TYR A 59 8.97 10.61 -0.16
CA TYR A 59 10.16 11.45 0.00
C TYR A 59 11.36 10.70 0.59
N LYS A 60 11.14 9.54 1.22
CA LYS A 60 12.22 8.65 1.68
C LYS A 60 12.83 7.84 0.53
N LEU A 61 12.11 7.68 -0.59
CA LEU A 61 12.58 6.97 -1.78
C LEU A 61 13.32 7.89 -2.75
N SER A 62 12.91 9.16 -2.81
CA SER A 62 13.51 10.16 -3.69
C SER A 62 13.26 11.56 -3.14
N SER A 63 14.24 12.44 -3.27
CA SER A 63 14.12 13.85 -2.86
C SER A 63 12.98 14.59 -3.55
N SER A 64 12.56 14.13 -4.74
CA SER A 64 11.43 14.69 -5.48
C SER A 64 10.08 14.01 -5.18
N GLY A 65 10.07 12.90 -4.42
CA GLY A 65 8.87 12.08 -4.19
C GLY A 65 8.44 11.26 -5.42
N LEU A 66 9.28 11.21 -6.46
CA LEU A 66 9.06 10.44 -7.68
C LEU A 66 9.57 9.01 -7.55
N ILE A 67 8.88 8.07 -8.19
CA ILE A 67 9.15 6.64 -8.11
C ILE A 67 9.77 6.20 -9.43
N ASN A 68 11.01 5.71 -9.40
CA ASN A 68 11.65 5.08 -10.58
C ASN A 68 11.26 3.58 -10.67
N PHE A 69 11.73 2.89 -11.71
CA PHE A 69 11.43 1.46 -11.91
C PHE A 69 11.96 0.56 -10.78
N SER A 70 13.15 0.84 -10.24
CA SER A 70 13.71 0.09 -9.13
C SER A 70 12.87 0.24 -7.86
N ASP A 71 12.45 1.47 -7.55
CA ASP A 71 11.56 1.79 -6.43
C ASP A 71 10.19 1.11 -6.61
N TYR A 72 9.64 1.15 -7.82
CA TYR A 72 8.38 0.48 -8.15
C TYR A 72 8.40 -1.00 -7.77
N ILE A 73 9.41 -1.73 -8.23
CA ILE A 73 9.55 -3.16 -7.93
C ILE A 73 9.77 -3.39 -6.44
N PHE A 74 10.57 -2.55 -5.79
CA PHE A 74 10.79 -2.63 -4.35
C PHE A 74 9.48 -2.45 -3.56
N LEU A 75 8.75 -1.35 -3.78
CA LEU A 75 7.50 -1.06 -3.08
C LEU A 75 6.48 -2.17 -3.30
N LEU A 76 6.38 -2.67 -4.53
CA LEU A 76 5.45 -3.74 -4.86
C LEU A 76 5.80 -5.05 -4.16
N THR A 77 7.09 -5.35 -4.01
CA THR A 77 7.58 -6.49 -3.22
C THR A 77 7.23 -6.33 -1.74
N VAL A 78 7.44 -5.13 -1.19
CA VAL A 78 7.13 -4.81 0.21
C VAL A 78 5.63 -4.89 0.51
N LEU A 79 4.77 -4.44 -0.42
CA LEU A 79 3.32 -4.52 -0.26
C LEU A 79 2.78 -5.94 -0.43
N SER A 80 3.46 -6.80 -1.20
CA SER A 80 2.99 -8.16 -1.50
C SER A 80 3.34 -9.19 -0.43
N ALA A 81 4.35 -8.93 0.41
CA ALA A 81 4.79 -9.84 1.45
C ALA A 81 4.19 -9.46 2.81
N SER A 82 3.73 -10.44 3.58
CA SER A 82 3.20 -10.18 4.93
C SER A 82 4.32 -9.87 5.93
N ARG A 83 3.97 -9.21 7.05
CA ARG A 83 4.88 -8.94 8.17
C ARG A 83 5.67 -10.17 8.60
N ARG A 84 4.99 -11.32 8.74
CA ARG A 84 5.61 -12.60 9.13
C ARG A 84 6.68 -13.07 8.12
N HIS A 85 6.48 -12.85 6.83
CA HIS A 85 7.48 -13.22 5.82
C HIS A 85 8.77 -12.41 6.01
N PHE A 86 8.66 -11.12 6.29
CA PHE A 86 9.83 -10.28 6.57
C PHE A 86 10.49 -10.64 7.90
N GLU A 87 9.72 -10.90 8.95
CA GLU A 87 10.30 -11.35 10.24
C GLU A 87 11.10 -12.65 10.08
N ILE A 88 10.57 -13.63 9.33
CA ILE A 88 11.27 -14.88 9.06
C ILE A 88 12.48 -14.63 8.16
N ALA A 89 12.34 -13.83 7.10
CA ALA A 89 13.43 -13.54 6.19
C ALA A 89 14.59 -12.85 6.91
N PHE A 90 14.34 -11.79 7.67
CA PHE A 90 15.40 -11.12 8.44
C PHE A 90 16.08 -12.07 9.42
N ARG A 91 15.33 -12.95 10.10
CA ARG A 91 15.93 -13.98 10.98
C ARG A 91 16.74 -15.05 10.24
N MET A 92 16.39 -15.37 8.99
CA MET A 92 17.15 -16.34 8.18
C MET A 92 18.41 -15.73 7.55
N PHE A 93 18.41 -14.43 7.25
CA PHE A 93 19.50 -13.74 6.55
C PHE A 93 20.43 -12.94 7.46
N ASP A 94 20.08 -12.78 8.73
CA ASP A 94 20.97 -12.37 9.80
C ASP A 94 22.01 -13.49 10.07
N LEU A 95 23.12 -13.46 9.32
CA LEU A 95 24.11 -14.53 9.34
C LEU A 95 24.95 -14.53 10.62
N ASN A 96 25.07 -13.37 11.27
CA ASN A 96 25.84 -13.20 12.49
C ASN A 96 24.97 -13.30 13.76
N GLY A 97 23.65 -13.40 13.62
CA GLY A 97 22.68 -13.61 14.69
C GLY A 97 22.49 -12.40 15.60
N ASP A 98 22.81 -11.19 15.12
CA ASP A 98 22.74 -9.97 15.92
C ASP A 98 21.36 -9.28 15.90
N GLY A 99 20.41 -9.84 15.17
CA GLY A 99 19.04 -9.38 14.99
C GLY A 99 18.88 -8.27 13.95
N ASN A 100 19.96 -7.86 13.30
CA ASN A 100 19.98 -6.80 12.28
C ASN A 100 20.57 -7.31 10.97
N VAL A 101 20.25 -6.59 9.90
CA VAL A 101 20.63 -6.95 8.54
C VAL A 101 21.51 -5.84 7.99
N ASP A 102 22.69 -6.18 7.49
CA ASP A 102 23.55 -5.23 6.78
C ASP A 102 23.10 -5.02 5.32
N TYR A 103 23.80 -4.15 4.59
CA TYR A 103 23.44 -3.84 3.21
C TYR A 103 23.50 -5.06 2.27
N GLU A 104 24.52 -5.90 2.39
CA GLU A 104 24.71 -7.07 1.53
C GLU A 104 23.69 -8.17 1.84
N GLU A 105 23.36 -8.36 3.12
CA GLU A 105 22.31 -9.28 3.57
C GLU A 105 20.93 -8.80 3.11
N PHE A 106 20.66 -7.49 3.15
CA PHE A 106 19.39 -6.92 2.70
C PHE A 106 19.15 -7.13 1.20
N GLU A 107 20.21 -7.02 0.38
CA GLU A 107 20.10 -7.29 -1.06
C GLU A 107 19.71 -8.75 -1.33
N LYS A 108 20.23 -9.69 -0.53
CA LYS A 108 19.85 -11.12 -0.59
C LYS A 108 18.39 -11.33 -0.19
N VAL A 109 17.96 -10.73 0.93
CA VAL A 109 16.55 -10.76 1.40
C VAL A 109 15.62 -10.31 0.28
N GLN A 110 15.92 -9.15 -0.33
CA GLN A 110 15.06 -8.59 -1.36
C GLN A 110 15.01 -9.47 -2.60
N THR A 111 16.15 -10.04 -3.01
CA THR A 111 16.22 -10.95 -4.16
C THR A 111 15.35 -12.19 -3.96
N ILE A 112 15.36 -12.74 -2.76
CA ILE A 112 14.60 -13.95 -2.44
C ILE A 112 13.11 -13.67 -2.34
N ILE A 113 12.71 -12.60 -1.66
CA ILE A 113 11.28 -12.21 -1.57
C ILE A 113 10.74 -11.85 -2.96
N ARG A 114 11.52 -11.15 -3.80
CA ARG A 114 11.15 -10.95 -5.22
C ARG A 114 10.95 -12.27 -5.94
N SER A 115 11.83 -13.25 -5.74
CA SER A 115 11.69 -14.57 -6.39
C SER A 115 10.47 -15.37 -5.94
N GLN A 116 9.94 -15.11 -4.73
CA GLN A 116 8.79 -15.81 -4.18
C GLN A 116 7.46 -15.11 -4.46
N THR A 117 7.47 -13.80 -4.74
CA THR A 117 6.25 -13.07 -5.10
C THR A 117 5.91 -13.30 -6.57
N SER A 118 4.62 -13.50 -6.86
CA SER A 118 4.11 -13.64 -8.24
C SER A 118 4.49 -12.46 -9.14
N ILE A 119 4.60 -11.28 -8.52
CA ILE A 119 5.03 -10.04 -9.16
C ILE A 119 6.52 -10.06 -9.47
N GLY A 120 7.38 -10.38 -8.49
CA GLY A 120 8.82 -10.38 -8.73
C GLY A 120 9.24 -11.47 -9.73
N MET A 121 8.53 -12.60 -9.79
CA MET A 121 8.74 -13.61 -10.84
C MET A 121 8.44 -13.08 -12.24
N ARG A 122 7.36 -12.30 -12.42
CA ARG A 122 6.98 -11.69 -13.71
C ARG A 122 7.97 -10.62 -14.19
N HIS A 123 8.71 -10.02 -13.27
CA HIS A 123 9.72 -9.01 -13.56
C HIS A 123 11.17 -9.52 -13.41
N ARG A 124 11.36 -10.83 -13.26
CA ARG A 124 12.69 -11.47 -13.13
C ARG A 124 13.42 -11.51 -14.47
N ASP A 125 12.69 -11.86 -15.54
CA ASP A 125 13.25 -12.02 -16.86
C ASP A 125 13.11 -10.73 -17.66
N HIS A 126 14.25 -10.08 -17.90
CA HIS A 126 14.41 -8.76 -18.50
C HIS A 126 13.95 -8.67 -19.97
N GLN A 127 13.34 -9.72 -20.50
CA GLN A 127 12.95 -9.82 -21.91
C GLN A 127 11.68 -9.03 -22.24
N THR A 128 10.88 -8.64 -21.25
CA THR A 128 9.55 -8.03 -21.51
C THR A 128 9.47 -6.52 -21.29
N THR A 129 10.35 -5.91 -20.46
CA THR A 129 10.18 -4.53 -19.98
C THR A 129 11.20 -3.50 -20.48
N GLY A 130 12.36 -3.90 -21.01
CA GLY A 130 13.41 -2.97 -21.49
C GLY A 130 14.06 -2.05 -20.43
N SER A 131 13.51 -1.97 -19.21
CA SER A 131 14.09 -1.29 -18.05
C SER A 131 14.87 -2.26 -17.17
N ILE A 132 16.10 -1.89 -16.81
CA ILE A 132 17.00 -2.70 -15.98
C ILE A 132 16.70 -2.39 -14.51
N TYR A 133 16.38 -3.41 -13.72
CA TYR A 133 16.39 -3.29 -12.27
C TYR A 133 17.84 -3.13 -11.81
N ARG A 134 18.23 -1.93 -11.34
CA ARG A 134 19.62 -1.61 -10.96
C ARG A 134 19.89 -1.76 -9.45
N GLY A 135 19.06 -2.50 -8.73
CA GLY A 135 19.11 -2.58 -7.27
C GLY A 135 18.17 -1.57 -6.59
N VAL A 136 18.33 -1.41 -5.28
CA VAL A 136 17.57 -0.45 -4.45
C VAL A 136 18.01 0.98 -4.76
N SER A 137 17.09 1.95 -4.75
CA SER A 137 17.46 3.35 -4.97
C SER A 137 18.42 3.86 -3.90
N SER A 138 19.34 4.73 -4.32
CA SER A 138 20.36 5.33 -3.45
C SER A 138 19.76 6.02 -2.22
N ALA A 139 18.60 6.69 -2.37
CA ALA A 139 17.93 7.37 -1.26
C ALA A 139 17.32 6.39 -0.24
N LEU A 140 16.75 5.28 -0.70
CA LEU A 140 16.22 4.25 0.20
C LEU A 140 17.35 3.49 0.92
N CYS A 141 18.45 3.22 0.23
CA CYS A 141 19.67 2.69 0.87
C CYS A 141 20.19 3.65 1.94
N THR A 142 20.25 4.94 1.64
CA THR A 142 20.64 5.98 2.59
C THR A 142 19.70 6.06 3.79
N TYR A 143 18.40 5.86 3.57
CA TYR A 143 17.40 5.84 4.65
C TYR A 143 17.60 4.65 5.62
N PHE A 144 17.88 3.46 5.08
CA PHE A 144 18.05 2.26 5.90
C PHE A 144 19.43 2.16 6.54
N PHE A 145 20.49 2.40 5.77
CA PHE A 145 21.90 2.12 6.12
C PHE A 145 22.76 3.38 6.33
N GLY A 146 22.16 4.58 6.23
CA GLY A 146 22.86 5.86 6.37
C GLY A 146 23.68 6.26 5.13
N PRO A 147 24.25 7.48 5.10
CA PRO A 147 24.96 8.01 3.93
C PRO A 147 26.20 7.22 3.51
N LYS A 148 26.78 6.46 4.45
CA LYS A 148 27.97 5.61 4.24
C LYS A 148 27.63 4.14 4.03
N LEU A 149 26.35 3.76 4.09
CA LEU A 149 25.86 2.38 4.00
C LEU A 149 26.46 1.43 5.05
N ASP A 150 26.83 1.96 6.21
CA ASP A 150 27.51 1.26 7.31
C ASP A 150 26.60 0.95 8.50
N GLN A 151 25.41 1.55 8.56
CA GLN A 151 24.44 1.28 9.62
C GLN A 151 23.70 0.00 9.36
N LYS A 152 23.27 -0.69 10.41
CA LYS A 152 22.47 -1.92 10.29
C LYS A 152 20.97 -1.62 10.30
N LEU A 153 20.21 -2.41 9.56
CA LEU A 153 18.76 -2.32 9.48
C LEU A 153 18.11 -3.30 10.46
N THR A 154 17.35 -2.78 11.42
CA THR A 154 16.56 -3.62 12.32
C THR A 154 15.26 -4.07 11.64
N VAL A 155 14.75 -5.25 12.02
CA VAL A 155 13.43 -5.74 11.58
C VAL A 155 12.34 -4.72 11.89
N GLU A 156 12.37 -4.14 13.09
CA GLU A 156 11.37 -3.17 13.54
C GLU A 156 11.35 -1.91 12.67
N LYS A 157 12.53 -1.35 12.33
CA LYS A 157 12.63 -0.18 11.43
C LYS A 157 12.04 -0.50 10.05
N PHE A 158 12.30 -1.70 9.53
CA PHE A 158 11.75 -2.13 8.25
C PHE A 158 10.24 -2.36 8.29
N LEU A 159 9.72 -3.01 9.32
CA LEU A 159 8.28 -3.22 9.49
C LEU A 159 7.52 -1.91 9.69
N ASN A 160 8.13 -0.94 10.39
CA ASN A 160 7.55 0.39 10.54
C ASN A 160 7.52 1.13 9.18
N PHE A 161 8.57 0.98 8.36
CA PHE A 161 8.55 1.47 6.98
C PHE A 161 7.42 0.82 6.16
N GLN A 162 7.25 -0.51 6.24
CA GLN A 162 6.18 -1.23 5.56
C GLN A 162 4.80 -0.71 6.00
N HIS A 163 4.60 -0.55 7.31
CA HIS A 163 3.34 -0.04 7.87
C HIS A 163 3.04 1.38 7.38
N GLN A 164 4.03 2.28 7.40
CA GLN A 164 3.88 3.65 6.89
C GLN A 164 3.54 3.67 5.40
N LEU A 165 4.17 2.80 4.60
CA LEU A 165 3.85 2.67 3.18
C LEU A 165 2.41 2.22 2.96
N GLN A 166 1.94 1.20 3.69
CA GLN A 166 0.56 0.72 3.61
C GLN A 166 -0.44 1.82 4.00
N THR A 167 -0.18 2.51 5.11
CA THR A 167 -1.03 3.62 5.58
C THR A 167 -1.08 4.77 4.58
N GLU A 168 0.05 5.11 3.94
CA GLU A 168 0.08 6.15 2.91
C GLU A 168 -0.72 5.73 1.67
N ILE A 169 -0.59 4.48 1.22
CA ILE A 169 -1.37 3.95 0.08
C ILE A 169 -2.87 3.99 0.38
N LEU A 170 -3.28 3.52 1.56
CA LEU A 170 -4.68 3.59 2.01
C LEU A 170 -5.16 5.05 2.09
N THR A 171 -4.32 5.96 2.60
CA THR A 171 -4.65 7.39 2.65
C THR A 171 -4.83 7.97 1.25
N LEU A 172 -3.97 7.63 0.30
CA LEU A 172 -4.11 8.08 -1.09
C LEU A 172 -5.39 7.53 -1.74
N GLU A 173 -5.77 6.27 -1.46
CA GLU A 173 -7.03 5.68 -1.92
C GLU A 173 -8.24 6.41 -1.37
N PHE A 174 -8.22 6.72 -0.09
CA PHE A 174 -9.26 7.50 0.57
C PHE A 174 -9.39 8.89 -0.05
N MET A 175 -8.26 9.61 -0.21
CA MET A 175 -8.24 10.96 -0.78
C MET A 175 -8.71 10.98 -2.23
N ARG A 176 -8.47 9.92 -3.00
CA ARG A 176 -8.96 9.77 -4.38
C ARG A 176 -10.49 9.77 -4.48
N LYS A 177 -11.21 9.46 -3.40
CA LYS A 177 -12.68 9.57 -3.35
C LYS A 177 -13.17 11.01 -3.19
N ALA A 178 -12.27 11.99 -3.10
CA ALA A 178 -12.57 13.39 -2.91
C ALA A 178 -13.48 13.61 -1.68
N PRO A 179 -12.96 13.39 -0.46
CA PRO A 179 -13.73 13.62 0.76
C PRO A 179 -14.24 15.06 0.82
N ASN A 180 -15.30 15.27 1.59
CA ASN A 180 -15.88 16.61 1.80
C ASN A 180 -14.96 17.52 2.65
N GLU A 181 -15.42 18.74 2.95
CA GLU A 181 -14.67 19.71 3.76
C GLU A 181 -14.31 19.19 5.16
N ASP A 182 -15.12 18.26 5.71
CA ASP A 182 -14.91 17.59 6.99
C ASP A 182 -14.00 16.35 6.90
N TYR A 183 -13.38 16.08 5.75
CA TYR A 183 -12.56 14.89 5.48
C TYR A 183 -13.32 13.56 5.60
N LEU A 184 -14.61 13.57 5.26
CA LEU A 184 -15.47 12.39 5.26
C LEU A 184 -15.78 11.93 3.82
N ILE A 185 -15.72 10.63 3.59
CA ILE A 185 -16.23 9.99 2.37
C ILE A 185 -17.64 9.44 2.60
N ARG A 186 -18.39 9.24 1.52
CA ARG A 186 -19.74 8.68 1.59
C ARG A 186 -19.68 7.17 1.80
N GLU A 187 -20.72 6.59 2.39
CA GLU A 187 -20.76 5.17 2.75
C GLU A 187 -20.59 4.24 1.54
N TRP A 188 -21.16 4.61 0.39
CA TRP A 188 -20.97 3.83 -0.84
C TRP A 188 -19.58 4.02 -1.47
N ASP A 189 -18.89 5.11 -1.17
CA ASP A 189 -17.50 5.31 -1.60
C ASP A 189 -16.56 4.44 -0.73
N PHE A 190 -16.84 4.34 0.58
CA PHE A 190 -16.20 3.38 1.48
C PHE A 190 -16.43 1.93 1.05
N ALA A 191 -17.69 1.53 0.81
CA ALA A 191 -18.01 0.19 0.33
C ALA A 191 -17.34 -0.11 -1.02
N ASP A 192 -17.18 0.88 -1.90
CA ASP A 192 -16.48 0.70 -3.16
C ASP A 192 -14.98 0.44 -2.98
N LEU A 193 -14.34 1.10 -2.00
CA LEU A 193 -12.94 0.81 -1.63
C LEU A 193 -12.80 -0.64 -1.14
N LEU A 194 -13.67 -1.10 -0.23
CA LEU A 194 -13.64 -2.48 0.27
C LEU A 194 -13.85 -3.52 -0.85
N LEU A 195 -14.80 -3.26 -1.74
CA LEU A 195 -15.15 -4.20 -2.81
C LEU A 195 -14.16 -4.19 -3.98
N THR A 196 -13.24 -3.22 -4.04
CA THR A 196 -12.25 -3.12 -5.13
C THR A 196 -11.27 -4.28 -5.12
N TYR A 197 -10.87 -4.75 -3.94
CA TYR A 197 -9.90 -5.84 -3.77
C TYR A 197 -10.55 -7.20 -3.47
N ALA A 198 -11.88 -7.25 -3.32
CA ALA A 198 -12.62 -8.46 -2.96
C ALA A 198 -12.70 -9.53 -4.08
N GLY A 199 -12.17 -9.25 -5.28
CA GLY A 199 -12.18 -10.19 -6.40
C GLY A 199 -13.59 -10.57 -6.89
N LEU A 200 -14.61 -9.75 -6.59
CA LEU A 200 -16.00 -10.04 -6.90
C LEU A 200 -16.35 -9.67 -8.36
N PRO A 201 -17.25 -10.42 -9.02
CA PRO A 201 -17.76 -10.04 -10.34
C PRO A 201 -18.46 -8.67 -10.33
N ASP A 202 -18.30 -7.89 -11.39
CA ASP A 202 -18.85 -6.52 -11.52
C ASP A 202 -20.35 -6.44 -11.22
N LYS A 203 -21.13 -7.43 -11.67
CA LYS A 203 -22.57 -7.51 -11.40
C LYS A 203 -22.90 -7.68 -9.92
N LYS A 204 -22.06 -8.40 -9.15
CA LYS A 204 -22.24 -8.57 -7.70
C LYS A 204 -21.82 -7.30 -6.96
N ARG A 205 -20.66 -6.73 -7.32
CA ARG A 205 -20.17 -5.44 -6.78
C ARG A 205 -21.20 -4.33 -6.97
N SER A 206 -21.72 -4.14 -8.19
CA SER A 206 -22.73 -3.11 -8.48
C SER A 206 -24.01 -3.29 -7.67
N ARG A 207 -24.48 -4.53 -7.46
CA ARG A 207 -25.66 -4.81 -6.63
C ARG A 207 -25.42 -4.45 -5.16
N MET A 208 -24.27 -4.82 -4.60
CA MET A 208 -23.90 -4.49 -3.22
C MET A 208 -23.80 -2.97 -3.02
N LEU A 209 -23.15 -2.26 -3.93
CA LEU A 209 -23.07 -0.78 -3.88
C LEU A 209 -24.44 -0.11 -3.96
N LYS A 210 -25.34 -0.60 -4.83
CA LYS A 210 -26.72 -0.09 -4.91
C LYS A 210 -27.48 -0.31 -3.60
N ARG A 211 -27.25 -1.43 -2.91
CA ARG A 211 -27.86 -1.72 -1.60
C ARG A 211 -27.38 -0.73 -0.54
N VAL A 212 -26.06 -0.56 -0.40
CA VAL A 212 -25.46 0.42 0.53
C VAL A 212 -25.96 1.82 0.23
N LYS A 213 -25.91 2.24 -1.04
CA LYS A 213 -26.40 3.56 -1.47
C LYS A 213 -27.90 3.75 -1.16
N LYS A 214 -28.73 2.72 -1.28
CA LYS A 214 -30.17 2.84 -0.95
C LYS A 214 -30.39 2.96 0.57
N ALA A 215 -29.63 2.22 1.37
CA ALA A 215 -29.75 2.22 2.82
C ALA A 215 -29.25 3.53 3.46
N PHE A 216 -28.09 4.04 3.02
CA PHE A 216 -27.41 5.15 3.69
C PHE A 216 -27.61 6.52 3.03
N LYS A 217 -28.13 6.59 1.79
CA LYS A 217 -28.48 7.89 1.17
C LYS A 217 -29.43 8.78 2.01
N PRO A 218 -30.45 8.26 2.73
CA PRO A 218 -31.28 9.11 3.58
C PRO A 218 -30.63 9.53 4.91
N CYS A 219 -29.62 8.79 5.40
CA CYS A 219 -28.99 8.98 6.71
C CYS A 219 -27.46 8.91 6.59
N SER A 220 -26.87 9.71 5.70
CA SER A 220 -25.42 9.72 5.48
C SER A 220 -24.73 10.49 6.60
N GLN A 221 -23.87 9.80 7.36
CA GLN A 221 -23.04 10.40 8.40
C GLN A 221 -21.60 10.61 7.91
N GLY A 222 -21.20 9.87 6.87
CA GLY A 222 -19.85 9.85 6.35
C GLY A 222 -18.90 8.95 7.14
N ILE A 223 -17.83 8.53 6.48
CA ILE A 223 -16.77 7.68 7.03
C ILE A 223 -15.48 8.51 7.04
N SER A 224 -14.80 8.57 8.18
CA SER A 224 -13.55 9.32 8.32
C SER A 224 -12.36 8.50 7.83
N LEU A 225 -11.22 9.17 7.62
CA LEU A 225 -9.97 8.47 7.31
C LEU A 225 -9.57 7.51 8.43
N ASP A 226 -9.79 7.90 9.68
CA ASP A 226 -9.46 7.08 10.85
C ASP A 226 -10.29 5.79 10.88
N ASP A 227 -11.61 5.88 10.64
CA ASP A 227 -12.47 4.70 10.52
C ASP A 227 -11.97 3.74 9.44
N TYR A 228 -11.62 4.31 8.30
CA TYR A 228 -11.15 3.55 7.15
C TYR A 228 -9.85 2.82 7.47
N LEU A 229 -8.88 3.49 8.09
CA LEU A 229 -7.62 2.88 8.51
C LEU A 229 -7.83 1.82 9.59
N GLN A 230 -8.68 2.08 10.58
CA GLN A 230 -9.03 1.12 11.63
C GLN A 230 -9.69 -0.14 11.04
N PHE A 231 -10.60 0.02 10.09
CA PHE A 231 -11.24 -1.12 9.42
C PHE A 231 -10.23 -1.94 8.60
N PHE A 232 -9.30 -1.30 7.90
CA PHE A 232 -8.23 -2.02 7.21
C PHE A 232 -7.24 -2.70 8.16
N HIS A 233 -7.00 -2.13 9.35
CA HIS A 233 -6.26 -2.83 10.39
C HIS A 233 -7.00 -4.09 10.87
N PHE A 234 -8.32 -4.01 11.05
CA PHE A 234 -9.14 -5.19 11.31
C PHE A 234 -9.02 -6.25 10.19
N LEU A 235 -9.07 -5.84 8.92
CA LEU A 235 -8.87 -6.75 7.77
C LEU A 235 -7.46 -7.34 7.70
N SER A 236 -6.44 -6.64 8.20
CA SER A 236 -5.08 -7.16 8.24
C SER A 236 -4.94 -8.40 9.14
N ASN A 237 -5.89 -8.57 10.09
CA ASN A 237 -5.98 -9.70 11.02
C ASN A 237 -7.11 -10.68 10.64
N ILE A 238 -7.53 -10.71 9.36
CA ILE A 238 -8.71 -11.48 8.92
C ILE A 238 -8.63 -12.98 9.23
N THR A 239 -7.43 -13.58 9.28
CA THR A 239 -7.28 -15.01 9.61
C THR A 239 -7.67 -15.32 11.05
N GLU A 240 -7.35 -14.41 11.97
CA GLU A 240 -7.68 -14.55 13.40
C GLU A 240 -9.16 -14.24 13.61
N VAL A 241 -9.68 -13.24 12.89
CA VAL A 241 -11.11 -12.89 12.87
C VAL A 241 -11.95 -14.06 12.34
N ASP A 242 -11.54 -14.70 11.25
CA ASP A 242 -12.24 -15.87 10.67
C ASP A 242 -12.29 -17.05 11.65
N THR A 243 -11.18 -17.29 12.36
CA THR A 243 -11.12 -18.30 13.42
C THR A 243 -12.11 -17.96 14.55
N ALA A 244 -12.17 -16.70 14.98
CA ALA A 244 -13.10 -16.27 16.03
C ALA A 244 -14.56 -16.38 15.59
N LEU A 245 -14.91 -15.92 14.38
CA LEU A 245 -16.27 -16.03 13.83
C LEU A 245 -16.71 -17.49 13.66
N THR A 246 -15.77 -18.38 13.33
CA THR A 246 -16.03 -19.83 13.29
C THR A 246 -16.40 -20.38 14.66
N PHE A 247 -15.75 -19.92 15.74
CA PHE A 247 -16.13 -20.33 17.10
C PHE A 247 -17.54 -19.85 17.49
N TYR A 248 -17.92 -18.62 17.12
CA TYR A 248 -19.29 -18.13 17.32
C TYR A 248 -20.31 -18.99 16.56
N HIS A 249 -20.00 -19.36 15.31
CA HIS A 249 -20.87 -20.22 14.51
C HIS A 249 -21.03 -21.61 15.13
N ILE A 250 -19.95 -22.23 15.59
CA ILE A 250 -19.97 -23.55 16.27
C ILE A 250 -20.77 -23.48 17.57
N ALA A 251 -20.68 -22.37 18.31
CA ALA A 251 -21.45 -22.14 19.54
C ALA A 251 -22.94 -21.86 19.29
N GLY A 252 -23.38 -21.78 18.02
CA GLY A 252 -24.77 -21.49 17.66
C GLY A 252 -25.17 -20.02 17.83
N ALA A 253 -24.21 -19.11 18.00
CA ALA A 253 -24.46 -17.68 18.08
C ALA A 253 -24.65 -17.08 16.67
N SER A 254 -25.54 -16.09 16.55
CA SER A 254 -25.72 -15.32 15.32
C SER A 254 -24.56 -14.36 15.11
N ILE A 255 -24.11 -14.23 13.86
CA ILE A 255 -23.13 -13.21 13.47
C ILE A 255 -23.91 -11.92 13.19
N ASP A 256 -24.01 -11.06 14.20
CA ASP A 256 -24.63 -9.74 14.16
C ASP A 256 -23.59 -8.62 14.36
N GLU A 257 -24.05 -7.37 14.30
CA GLU A 257 -23.21 -6.17 14.48
C GLU A 257 -22.48 -6.18 15.83
N ALA A 258 -23.17 -6.60 16.90
CA ALA A 258 -22.60 -6.71 18.24
C ALA A 258 -21.48 -7.75 18.31
N THR A 259 -21.65 -8.91 17.66
CA THR A 259 -20.64 -9.95 17.56
C THR A 259 -19.44 -9.46 16.76
N LEU A 260 -19.65 -8.79 15.62
CA LEU A 260 -18.56 -8.23 14.82
C LEU A 260 -17.76 -7.18 15.60
N LYS A 261 -18.44 -6.27 16.32
CA LYS A 261 -17.80 -5.28 17.19
C LYS A 261 -16.97 -5.95 18.28
N HIS A 262 -17.52 -6.99 18.91
CA HIS A 262 -16.82 -7.72 19.95
C HIS A 262 -15.56 -8.42 19.42
N VAL A 263 -15.65 -9.08 18.27
CA VAL A 263 -14.51 -9.75 17.63
C VAL A 263 -13.45 -8.72 17.22
N ALA A 264 -13.84 -7.59 16.62
CA ALA A 264 -12.90 -6.53 16.26
C ALA A 264 -12.11 -6.01 17.47
N LYS A 265 -12.78 -5.81 18.60
CA LYS A 265 -12.15 -5.33 19.84
C LYS A 265 -11.28 -6.37 20.53
N THR A 266 -11.69 -7.64 20.54
CA THR A 266 -11.00 -8.70 21.28
C THR A 266 -9.84 -9.31 20.51
N VAL A 267 -10.00 -9.50 19.19
CA VAL A 267 -9.03 -10.21 18.35
C VAL A 267 -8.10 -9.23 17.65
N ALA A 268 -8.66 -8.18 17.03
CA ALA A 268 -7.87 -7.22 16.27
C ALA A 268 -7.45 -6.00 17.10
N HIS A 269 -7.93 -5.86 18.34
CA HIS A 269 -7.70 -4.69 19.21
C HIS A 269 -8.11 -3.36 18.57
N VAL A 270 -9.18 -3.38 17.76
CA VAL A 270 -9.73 -2.19 17.08
C VAL A 270 -11.10 -1.85 17.63
N ASP A 271 -11.35 -0.57 17.92
CA ASP A 271 -12.67 -0.10 18.35
C ASP A 271 -13.42 0.53 17.17
N LEU A 272 -14.13 -0.31 16.43
CA LEU A 272 -14.89 0.13 15.27
C LEU A 272 -16.14 0.90 15.71
N ARG A 273 -16.35 2.06 15.08
CA ARG A 273 -17.55 2.88 15.27
C ARG A 273 -18.80 2.12 14.80
N ASP A 274 -19.92 2.26 15.51
CA ASP A 274 -21.16 1.54 15.17
C ASP A 274 -21.60 1.80 13.72
N HIS A 275 -21.55 3.06 13.27
CA HIS A 275 -21.87 3.41 11.89
C HIS A 275 -21.00 2.72 10.84
N VAL A 276 -19.73 2.39 11.16
CA VAL A 276 -18.82 1.68 10.23
C VAL A 276 -19.20 0.19 10.15
N ILE A 277 -19.71 -0.37 11.24
CA ILE A 277 -20.15 -1.76 11.33
C ILE A 277 -21.48 -1.95 10.58
N ASP A 278 -22.36 -0.96 10.66
CA ASP A 278 -23.66 -0.98 9.98
C ASP A 278 -23.54 -0.95 8.44
N VAL A 279 -22.49 -0.30 7.91
CA VAL A 279 -22.25 -0.04 6.47
C VAL A 279 -21.70 -1.25 5.73
#